data_AF-A0A497L7D2-F1
#
_entry.id   AF-A0A497L7D2-F1
#
_cell.length_a   1.000
_cell.length_b   1.000
_cell.length_c   1.000
_cell.angle_alpha   90.00
_cell.angle_beta   90.00
_cell.angle_gamma   90.00
#
_symmetry.space_group_name_H-M   'P 1'
#
loop_
_entity.id
_entity.type
_entity.pdbx_description
1 polymer ?
#
loop_
_entity_poly.entity_id
_entity_poly.type
_entity_poly.pdbx_seq_one_letter_code
_entity_poly.pdbx_strand_id
1 'polypeptide(L)'
;MPKPKGTTGATKMKIMAIVCYNAECGQESYGYNIWQSLKDHFHIYLEDNDIRNVYHHLKGLCALGLLSREEIQTPGAPKRCLYHLTEKGLGLRHRYTRYLEIVRRSEVLS
;
A
#
# COMPACT_ATOMS: atom_id res chain seq x y z
N MET A 1 16.34 7.47 -19.33
CA MET A 1 17.03 6.31 -18.72
C MET A 1 16.01 5.20 -18.48
N PRO A 2 16.15 4.00 -19.07
CA PRO A 2 15.26 2.88 -18.75
C PRO A 2 15.55 2.40 -17.33
N LYS A 3 14.51 2.25 -16.51
CA LYS A 3 14.63 1.71 -15.15
C LYS A 3 15.08 0.23 -15.22
N PRO A 4 16.04 -0.22 -14.41
CA PRO A 4 16.51 -1.59 -14.43
C PRO A 4 15.36 -2.57 -14.14
N LYS A 5 15.18 -3.53 -15.05
CA LYS A 5 14.19 -4.62 -14.93
C LYS A 5 14.55 -5.46 -13.70
N GLY A 6 13.65 -5.49 -12.70
CA GLY A 6 13.76 -6.40 -11.55
C GLY A 6 13.66 -5.72 -10.17
N THR A 7 13.71 -4.39 -10.07
CA THR A 7 13.50 -3.72 -8.78
C THR A 7 12.02 -3.39 -8.58
N THR A 8 11.40 -3.97 -7.56
CA THR A 8 10.10 -3.49 -7.07
C THR A 8 10.28 -2.03 -6.65
N GLY A 9 9.67 -1.11 -7.41
CA GLY A 9 9.92 0.33 -7.27
C GLY A 9 9.55 0.90 -5.89
N ALA A 10 10.17 2.01 -5.52
CA ALA A 10 10.02 2.64 -4.20
C ALA A 10 8.55 2.83 -3.77
N THR A 11 7.66 3.20 -4.70
CA THR A 11 6.23 3.37 -4.39
C THR A 11 5.55 2.08 -3.96
N LYS A 12 5.88 0.95 -4.58
CA LYS A 12 5.35 -0.36 -4.18
C LYS A 12 5.83 -0.73 -2.76
N MET A 13 7.06 -0.37 -2.39
CA MET A 13 7.56 -0.57 -1.03
C MET A 13 6.86 0.34 -0.01
N LYS A 14 6.56 1.60 -0.37
CA LYS A 14 5.73 2.48 0.46
C LYS A 14 4.33 1.91 0.68
N ILE A 15 3.70 1.39 -0.37
CA ILE A 15 2.39 0.72 -0.27
C ILE A 15 2.48 -0.50 0.66
N MET A 16 3.49 -1.36 0.53
CA MET A 16 3.66 -2.51 1.42
C MET A 16 3.86 -2.09 2.88
N ALA A 17 4.58 -0.99 3.14
CA ALA A 17 4.74 -0.45 4.48
C ALA A 17 3.41 0.04 5.08
N ILE A 18 2.58 0.74 4.30
CA ILE A 18 1.25 1.18 4.73
C ILE A 18 0.35 -0.02 5.06
N VAL A 19 0.28 -1.03 4.17
CA VAL A 19 -0.53 -2.23 4.41
C VAL A 19 -0.05 -3.00 5.65
N CYS A 20 1.28 -3.06 5.87
CA CYS A 20 1.86 -3.64 7.08
C CYS A 20 1.43 -2.89 8.35
N TYR A 21 1.53 -1.56 8.33
CA TYR A 21 1.17 -0.71 9.46
C TYR A 21 -0.31 -0.82 9.81
N ASN A 22 -1.19 -0.73 8.80
CA ASN A 22 -2.62 -0.88 8.98
C ASN A 22 -2.96 -2.23 9.61
N ALA A 23 -2.36 -3.32 9.12
CA ALA A 23 -2.54 -4.65 9.70
C ALA A 23 -2.06 -4.73 11.17
N GLU A 24 -0.91 -4.13 11.51
CA GLU A 24 -0.40 -4.04 12.89
C GLU A 24 -1.36 -3.25 13.81
N CYS A 25 -2.11 -2.29 13.26
CA CYS A 25 -3.10 -1.49 13.98
C CYS A 25 -4.53 -2.07 13.92
N GLY A 26 -4.74 -3.24 13.30
CA GLY A 26 -6.06 -3.83 13.11
C GLY A 26 -6.97 -3.08 12.11
N GLN A 27 -6.38 -2.25 11.25
CA GLN A 27 -7.08 -1.47 10.22
C GLN A 27 -7.07 -2.19 8.87
N GLU A 28 -8.16 -2.02 8.11
CA GLU A 28 -8.26 -2.51 6.74
C GLU A 28 -7.43 -1.67 5.77
N SER A 29 -7.01 -2.26 4.65
CA SER A 29 -6.30 -1.53 3.58
C SER A 29 -7.06 -1.64 2.27
N TYR A 30 -7.51 -0.50 1.73
CA TYR A 30 -8.20 -0.39 0.45
C TYR A 30 -7.62 0.76 -0.37
N GLY A 31 -7.91 0.80 -1.68
CA GLY A 31 -7.21 1.70 -2.60
C GLY A 31 -7.18 3.17 -2.16
N TYR A 32 -8.30 3.66 -1.61
CA TYR A 32 -8.42 5.04 -1.14
C TYR A 32 -7.59 5.35 0.11
N ASN A 33 -7.67 4.56 1.19
CA ASN A 33 -6.89 4.86 2.40
C ASN A 33 -5.38 4.66 2.19
N ILE A 34 -4.98 3.75 1.30
CA ILE A 34 -3.59 3.60 0.88
C ILE A 34 -3.14 4.87 0.13
N TRP A 35 -3.95 5.39 -0.80
CA TRP A 35 -3.65 6.64 -1.49
C TRP A 35 -3.54 7.82 -0.53
N GLN A 36 -4.47 7.95 0.41
CA GLN A 36 -4.45 8.98 1.44
C GLN A 36 -3.17 8.90 2.28
N SER A 37 -2.81 7.70 2.76
CA SER A 37 -1.57 7.47 3.51
C SER A 37 -0.30 7.79 2.69
N LEU A 38 -0.32 7.55 1.37
CA LEU A 38 0.79 7.92 0.48
C LEU A 38 0.96 9.45 0.37
N LYS A 39 -0.16 10.18 0.36
CA LYS A 39 -0.20 11.64 0.35
C LYS A 39 0.31 12.21 1.67
N ASP A 40 -0.18 11.68 2.78
CA ASP A 40 0.08 12.21 4.12
C ASP A 40 1.50 11.93 4.61
N HIS A 41 2.02 10.70 4.43
CA HIS A 41 3.33 10.32 4.97
C HIS A 41 4.50 10.52 4.01
N PHE A 42 4.23 10.50 2.70
CA PHE A 42 5.28 10.50 1.69
C PHE A 42 5.18 11.64 0.69
N HIS A 43 4.16 12.49 0.79
CA HIS A 43 3.93 13.65 -0.07
C HIS A 43 4.01 13.31 -1.56
N ILE A 44 3.44 12.16 -1.95
CA ILE A 44 3.31 11.73 -3.34
C ILE A 44 1.85 11.50 -3.69
N TYR A 45 1.50 11.58 -4.98
CA TYR A 45 0.12 11.47 -5.46
C TYR A 45 -0.81 12.52 -4.84
N LEU A 46 -0.36 13.78 -4.87
CA LEU A 46 -1.01 14.90 -4.21
C LEU A 46 -2.36 15.26 -4.84
N GLU A 47 -2.52 14.94 -6.13
CA GLU A 47 -3.72 15.18 -6.92
C GLU A 47 -4.70 14.01 -6.82
N ASP A 48 -6.00 14.29 -6.73
CA ASP A 48 -7.05 13.25 -6.59
C ASP A 48 -7.05 12.25 -7.77
N ASN A 49 -6.65 12.71 -8.96
CA ASN A 49 -6.58 11.88 -10.16
C ASN A 49 -5.47 10.82 -10.12
N ASP A 50 -4.52 10.93 -9.20
CA ASP A 50 -3.40 10.01 -9.05
C ASP A 50 -3.78 8.68 -8.38
N ILE A 51 -4.98 8.57 -7.81
CA ILE A 51 -5.48 7.32 -7.20
C ILE A 51 -5.43 6.13 -8.18
N ARG A 52 -5.58 6.38 -9.49
CA ARG A 52 -5.44 5.36 -10.55
C ARG A 52 -4.04 4.74 -10.60
N ASN A 53 -3.01 5.51 -10.29
CA ASN A 53 -1.63 5.03 -10.21
C ASN A 53 -1.44 4.08 -9.03
N VAL A 54 -2.14 4.33 -7.91
CA VAL A 54 -2.15 3.45 -6.75
C VAL A 54 -2.76 2.09 -7.11
N TYR A 55 -3.91 2.07 -7.79
CA TYR A 55 -4.51 0.83 -8.27
C TYR A 55 -3.61 0.05 -9.24
N HIS A 56 -2.87 0.74 -10.11
CA HIS A 56 -1.90 0.09 -10.99
C HIS A 56 -0.75 -0.58 -10.19
N HIS A 57 -0.28 0.07 -9.12
CA HIS A 57 0.71 -0.52 -8.23
C HIS A 57 0.18 -1.71 -7.42
N LEU A 58 -1.04 -1.61 -6.89
CA LEU A 58 -1.72 -2.69 -6.17
C LEU A 58 -1.91 -3.91 -7.06
N LYS A 59 -2.39 -3.74 -8.30
CA LYS A 59 -2.47 -4.82 -9.29
C LYS A 59 -1.11 -5.47 -9.53
N GLY A 60 -0.06 -4.64 -9.66
CA GLY A 60 1.30 -5.14 -9.83
C GLY A 60 1.88 -5.85 -8.61
N LEU A 61 1.46 -5.51 -7.39
CA LEU A 61 1.86 -6.20 -6.16
C LEU A 61 1.12 -7.53 -5.99
N CYS A 62 -0.17 -7.57 -6.34
CA CYS A 62 -0.94 -8.81 -6.39
C CYS A 62 -0.36 -9.80 -7.42
N ALA A 63 -0.03 -9.32 -8.63
CA ALA A 63 0.58 -10.15 -9.67
C ALA A 63 1.94 -10.75 -9.25
N LEU A 64 2.67 -10.09 -8.34
CA LEU A 64 3.92 -10.60 -7.78
C LEU A 64 3.70 -11.55 -6.59
N GLY A 65 2.45 -11.75 -6.16
CA GLY A 65 2.09 -12.53 -4.97
C GLY A 65 2.53 -11.88 -3.66
N LEU A 66 2.76 -10.56 -3.65
CA LEU A 66 3.18 -9.82 -2.44
C LEU A 66 1.98 -9.27 -1.65
N LEU A 67 0.85 -9.09 -2.32
CA LEU A 67 -0.44 -8.77 -1.71
C LEU A 67 -1.48 -9.78 -2.18
N SER A 68 -2.39 -10.18 -1.31
CA SER A 68 -3.67 -10.76 -1.68
C SER A 68 -4.70 -9.65 -1.77
N ARG A 69 -5.82 -9.91 -2.47
CA ARG A 69 -6.97 -9.02 -2.50
C ARG A 69 -8.24 -9.80 -2.21
N GLU A 70 -9.17 -9.14 -1.53
CA GLU A 70 -10.49 -9.67 -1.22
C GLU A 70 -11.55 -8.66 -1.65
N GLU A 71 -12.56 -9.11 -2.38
CA GLU A 71 -13.69 -8.26 -2.78
C GLU A 71 -14.76 -8.32 -1.70
N ILE A 72 -15.04 -7.18 -1.08
CA ILE A 72 -16.10 -7.04 -0.09
C ILE A 72 -17.30 -6.36 -0.73
N GLN A 73 -18.45 -7.02 -0.59
CA GLN A 73 -19.74 -6.47 -0.95
C GLN A 73 -20.55 -6.22 0.32
N THR A 74 -20.55 -4.98 0.78
CA THR A 74 -21.44 -4.55 1.85
C THR A 74 -22.75 -4.04 1.25
N PRO A 75 -23.93 -4.55 1.68
CA PRO A 75 -25.21 -4.05 1.22
C PRO A 75 -25.33 -2.53 1.45
N GLY A 76 -25.68 -1.78 0.41
CA GLY A 76 -25.81 -0.32 0.47
C GLY A 76 -24.50 0.48 0.40
N ALA A 77 -23.34 -0.18 0.27
CA ALA A 77 -22.06 0.50 0.06
C ALA A 77 -21.44 0.16 -1.30
N PRO A 78 -20.56 1.02 -1.84
CA PRO A 78 -19.75 0.69 -3.00
C PRO A 78 -18.92 -0.57 -2.74
N LYS A 79 -18.76 -1.42 -3.76
CA LYS A 79 -17.83 -2.55 -3.71
C LYS A 79 -16.43 -2.05 -3.39
N ARG A 80 -15.76 -2.70 -2.44
CA ARG A 80 -14.38 -2.37 -2.05
C ARG A 80 -13.49 -3.58 -2.21
N CYS A 81 -12.24 -3.35 -2.59
CA CYS A 81 -11.20 -4.36 -2.56
C CYS A 81 -10.30 -4.10 -1.37
N LEU A 82 -10.24 -5.06 -0.46
CA LEU A 82 -9.25 -5.08 0.60
C LEU A 82 -7.95 -5.71 0.11
N TYR A 83 -6.84 -5.30 0.70
CA TYR A 83 -5.50 -5.77 0.38
C TYR A 83 -4.78 -6.20 1.66
N HIS A 84 -4.16 -7.37 1.61
CA HIS A 84 -3.41 -7.92 2.74
C HIS A 84 -2.03 -8.35 2.28
N LEU A 85 -1.03 -8.24 3.16
CA LEU A 85 0.28 -8.83 2.89
C LEU A 85 0.16 -10.36 2.91
N THR A 86 0.72 -11.00 1.88
CA THR A 86 0.94 -12.44 1.89
C THR A 86 2.18 -12.76 2.72
N GLU A 87 2.39 -14.04 3.05
CA GLU A 87 3.66 -14.50 3.65
C GLU A 87 4.88 -14.06 2.84
N LYS A 88 4.80 -14.16 1.50
CA LYS A 88 5.85 -13.67 0.60
C LYS A 88 6.06 -12.16 0.72
N GLY A 89 4.98 -11.39 0.87
CA GLY A 89 5.04 -9.96 1.13
C GLY A 89 5.71 -9.63 2.46
N LEU A 90 5.35 -10.35 3.53
CA LEU A 90 5.95 -10.24 4.85
C LEU A 90 7.44 -10.62 4.85
N GLY A 91 7.83 -11.64 4.08
CA GLY A 91 9.24 -12.03 3.91
C GLY A 91 10.13 -10.93 3.32
N LEU A 92 9.53 -9.92 2.66
CA LEU A 92 10.24 -8.75 2.14
C LEU A 92 10.27 -7.56 3.10
N ARG A 93 9.91 -7.74 4.39
CA ARG A 93 9.84 -6.65 5.38
C ARG A 93 11.08 -5.76 5.41
N HIS A 94 12.26 -6.37 5.41
CA HIS A 94 13.54 -5.65 5.36
C HIS A 94 13.65 -4.62 4.22
N ARG A 95 12.94 -4.81 3.11
CA ARG A 95 12.95 -3.90 1.95
C ARG A 95 12.06 -2.67 2.12
N TYR A 96 11.06 -2.74 3.00
CA TYR A 96 10.14 -1.64 3.27
C TYR A 96 10.17 -1.13 4.72
N THR A 97 10.99 -1.71 5.60
CA THR A 97 11.16 -1.27 6.99
C THR A 97 11.37 0.23 7.12
N ARG A 98 12.25 0.82 6.31
CA ARG A 98 12.51 2.27 6.35
C ARG A 98 11.26 3.12 6.11
N TYR A 99 10.34 2.65 5.28
CA TYR A 99 9.09 3.36 4.99
C TYR A 99 8.06 3.09 6.09
N LEU A 100 8.05 1.88 6.66
CA LEU A 100 7.22 1.53 7.81
C LEU A 100 7.55 2.41 9.02
N GLU A 101 8.83 2.68 9.26
CA GLU A 101 9.27 3.60 10.31
C GLU A 101 8.79 5.03 10.09
N ILE A 102 8.74 5.50 8.83
CA ILE A 102 8.20 6.83 8.51
C ILE A 102 6.71 6.89 8.87
N VAL A 103 5.92 5.91 8.43
CA VAL A 103 4.47 5.84 8.73
C VAL A 103 4.23 5.82 10.24
N ARG A 104 4.98 5.00 10.99
CA ARG A 104 4.86 4.93 12.46
C ARG A 104 5.18 6.26 13.14
N ARG A 105 6.18 7.01 12.66
CA ARG A 105 6.58 8.28 13.28
C ARG A 105 5.57 9.40 13.03
N SER A 106 4.95 9.42 11.85
CA SER A 106 3.92 10.43 11.55
C SER A 106 2.67 10.27 12.40
N GLU A 107 2.28 9.03 12.71
CA GLU A 107 1.05 8.72 13.46
C GLU A 107 1.23 8.86 14.98
N VAL A 108 2.46 8.78 15.50
CA VAL A 108 2.75 9.05 16.92
C VAL A 108 2.70 10.55 17.25
N LEU A 109 2.77 11.42 16.24
CA LEU A 109 2.81 12.87 16.40
C LEU A 109 1.48 13.57 16.05
N SER A 110 0.48 12.81 15.62
CA SER A 110 -0.87 13.26 15.25
C SER A 110 -1.89 12.94 16.33
#